data_AF-A0A1D7QNP9-F1
#
_entry.id   AF-A0A1D7QNP9-F1
#
_cell.length_a   1.000
_cell.length_b   1.000
_cell.length_c   1.000
_cell.angle_alpha   90.00
_cell.angle_beta   90.00
_cell.angle_gamma   90.00
#
_symmetry.space_group_name_H-M   'P 1'
#
loop_
_entity.id
_entity.type
_entity.pdbx_description
1 polymer ?
#
loop_
_entity_poly.entity_id
_entity_poly.type
_entity_poly.pdbx_seq_one_letter_code
_entity_poly.pdbx_strand_id
1 'polypeptide(L)'
;MKRGALIFWMLYSLFFAVPFPMILYYSINNQDDINSLRDKNPWLALSLLVVSILLWCFLLMVFYRKWVLNVFVSKRNIEYLKQHGERREARILTATKLSKSNADYDTYELTLGFKNLVGTEIKQKSGVNDARPIERRFEVGKKVEILIDQEMKRIPYFILASTEATIHFSVVILRTLGWLLLLAAITGYYLYAYQSESQGMGWRFMSFGHPLIVCPLVLLSYKILVGLFSKLSGQADDAALIKFKGVQTTAKLINASQTGTYINEQPMILFDLEYTDDRQQKHRGNLKKIVNLLDLNMTKQEHIDIFYLKEKPERIAFASDLNEIS
;
A
#
# COMPACT_ATOMS: atom_id res chain seq x y z
N MET A 1 -15.01 -7.02 10.83
CA MET A 1 -15.22 -5.55 10.89
C MET A 1 -14.21 -4.75 10.05
N LYS A 2 -12.89 -5.03 10.09
CA LYS A 2 -11.86 -4.24 9.36
C LYS A 2 -12.04 -4.14 7.83
N ARG A 3 -12.43 -5.22 7.13
CA ARG A 3 -12.63 -5.21 5.66
C ARG A 3 -13.84 -4.39 5.21
N GLY A 4 -14.95 -4.44 5.95
CA GLY A 4 -16.16 -3.68 5.63
C GLY A 4 -15.95 -2.16 5.74
N ALA A 5 -15.29 -1.73 6.82
CA ALA A 5 -14.90 -0.33 7.00
C ALA A 5 -13.98 0.16 5.86
N LEU A 6 -13.00 -0.66 5.45
CA LEU A 6 -12.12 -0.33 4.31
C LEU A 6 -12.89 -0.12 3.00
N ILE A 7 -13.85 -1.01 2.70
CA ILE A 7 -14.67 -0.90 1.49
C ILE A 7 -15.54 0.36 1.55
N PHE A 8 -16.16 0.63 2.70
CA PHE A 8 -16.96 1.84 2.91
C PHE A 8 -16.12 3.11 2.66
N TRP A 9 -14.96 3.23 3.30
CA TRP A 9 -14.08 4.39 3.11
C TRP A 9 -13.61 4.53 1.66
N MET A 10 -13.32 3.43 0.97
CA MET A 10 -12.95 3.45 -0.45
C MET A 10 -14.09 3.97 -1.34
N LEU A 11 -15.30 3.45 -1.16
CA LEU A 11 -16.48 3.90 -1.93
C LEU A 11 -16.85 5.34 -1.61
N TYR A 12 -16.79 5.72 -0.34
CA TYR A 12 -17.00 7.08 0.13
C TYR A 12 -16.02 8.04 -0.52
N SER A 13 -14.71 7.77 -0.48
CA SER A 13 -13.71 8.60 -1.16
C SER A 13 -13.91 8.65 -2.68
N LEU A 14 -14.31 7.53 -3.31
CA LEU A 14 -14.58 7.50 -4.74
C LEU A 14 -15.77 8.41 -5.12
N PHE A 15 -16.82 8.44 -4.29
CA PHE A 15 -17.96 9.35 -4.48
C PHE A 15 -17.51 10.82 -4.49
N PHE A 16 -16.65 11.21 -3.55
CA PHE A 16 -16.13 12.58 -3.48
C PHE A 16 -15.12 12.93 -4.58
N ALA A 17 -14.49 11.92 -5.20
CA ALA A 17 -13.56 12.15 -6.29
C ALA A 17 -14.23 12.27 -7.67
N VAL A 18 -15.35 11.58 -7.90
CA VAL A 18 -15.97 11.48 -9.23
C VAL A 18 -17.41 12.00 -9.25
N PRO A 19 -18.42 11.32 -8.67
CA PRO A 19 -19.80 11.83 -8.65
C PRO A 19 -19.96 13.25 -8.12
N PHE A 20 -19.34 13.58 -6.99
CA PHE A 20 -19.55 14.85 -6.32
C PHE A 20 -19.08 16.07 -7.16
N PRO A 21 -17.85 16.10 -7.72
CA PRO A 21 -17.45 17.16 -8.66
C PRO A 21 -18.36 17.26 -9.89
N MET A 22 -18.83 16.13 -10.43
CA MET A 22 -19.76 16.14 -11.57
C MET A 22 -21.09 16.77 -11.21
N ILE A 23 -21.69 16.39 -10.08
CA ILE A 23 -22.96 16.96 -9.59
C ILE A 23 -22.82 18.47 -9.37
N LEU A 24 -21.75 18.91 -8.70
CA LEU A 24 -21.52 20.33 -8.48
C LEU A 24 -21.37 21.09 -9.79
N TYR A 25 -20.56 20.58 -10.72
CA TYR A 25 -20.35 21.23 -12.01
C TYR A 25 -21.65 21.43 -12.79
N TYR A 26 -22.46 20.37 -12.91
CA TYR A 26 -23.71 20.42 -13.67
C TYR A 26 -24.86 21.12 -12.96
N SER A 27 -24.78 21.28 -11.63
CA SER A 27 -25.76 22.06 -10.85
C SER A 27 -25.47 23.57 -10.88
N ILE A 28 -24.19 23.94 -10.91
CA ILE A 28 -23.75 25.35 -10.86
C ILE A 28 -23.74 25.98 -12.26
N ASN A 29 -23.29 25.25 -13.29
CA ASN A 29 -23.14 25.80 -14.62
C ASN A 29 -24.41 25.61 -15.45
N ASN A 30 -24.90 26.72 -16.01
CA ASN A 30 -26.00 26.67 -16.95
C ASN A 30 -25.49 26.25 -18.34
N GLN A 31 -25.94 25.10 -18.84
CA GLN A 31 -25.50 24.52 -20.11
C GLN A 31 -25.93 25.34 -21.34
N ASP A 32 -26.92 26.22 -21.17
CA ASP A 32 -27.55 26.99 -22.25
C ASP A 32 -27.02 28.42 -22.38
N ASP A 33 -26.03 28.83 -21.57
CA ASP A 33 -25.44 30.18 -21.65
C ASP A 33 -24.38 30.28 -22.77
N ILE A 34 -24.87 30.36 -24.01
CA ILE A 34 -24.07 30.47 -25.23
C ILE A 34 -23.21 31.75 -25.25
N ASN A 35 -23.67 32.84 -24.63
CA ASN A 35 -22.94 34.11 -24.62
C ASN A 35 -21.67 33.99 -23.78
N SER A 36 -21.75 33.32 -22.63
CA SER A 36 -20.57 33.06 -21.79
C SER A 36 -19.48 32.24 -22.49
N LEU A 37 -19.84 31.35 -23.42
CA LEU A 37 -18.90 30.51 -24.17
C LEU A 37 -18.16 31.28 -25.27
N ARG A 38 -18.81 32.32 -25.84
CA ARG A 38 -18.21 33.16 -26.88
C ARG A 38 -17.06 34.02 -26.35
N ASP A 39 -17.17 34.46 -25.10
CA ASP A 39 -16.18 35.32 -24.44
C ASP A 39 -15.01 34.53 -23.83
N LYS A 40 -15.08 33.20 -23.78
CA LYS A 40 -14.01 32.34 -23.27
C LYS A 40 -12.83 32.25 -24.24
N ASN A 41 -11.62 32.38 -23.69
CA ASN A 41 -10.38 32.28 -24.45
C ASN A 41 -10.18 30.85 -25.01
N PRO A 42 -10.15 30.67 -26.35
CA PRO A 42 -10.05 29.36 -26.97
C PRO A 42 -8.72 28.65 -26.68
N TRP A 43 -7.61 29.40 -26.60
CA TRP A 43 -6.29 28.83 -26.34
C TRP A 43 -6.18 28.29 -24.92
N LEU A 44 -6.77 29.00 -23.95
CA LEU A 44 -6.82 28.54 -22.56
C LEU A 44 -7.65 27.26 -22.45
N ALA A 45 -8.82 27.21 -23.09
CA ALA A 45 -9.68 26.02 -23.10
C ALA A 45 -8.99 24.80 -23.74
N LEU A 46 -8.28 24.99 -24.85
CA LEU A 46 -7.50 23.93 -25.50
C LEU A 46 -6.30 23.48 -24.64
N SER A 47 -5.61 24.41 -23.99
CA SER A 47 -4.53 24.08 -23.05
C SER A 47 -5.05 23.21 -21.89
N LEU A 48 -6.20 23.58 -21.32
CA LEU A 48 -6.88 22.83 -20.28
C LEU A 48 -7.32 21.43 -20.74
N LEU A 49 -7.78 21.30 -21.98
CA LEU A 49 -8.09 19.99 -22.58
C LEU A 49 -6.85 19.10 -22.66
N VAL A 50 -5.73 19.64 -23.14
CA VAL A 50 -4.46 18.88 -23.23
C VAL A 50 -4.01 18.44 -21.84
N VAL A 51 -4.06 19.33 -20.85
CA VAL A 51 -3.75 19.00 -19.44
C VAL A 51 -4.66 17.88 -18.93
N SER A 52 -5.96 17.96 -19.20
CA SER A 52 -6.93 16.94 -18.81
C SER A 52 -6.60 15.57 -19.41
N ILE A 53 -6.27 15.51 -20.71
CA ILE A 53 -5.88 14.27 -21.39
C ILE A 53 -4.62 13.69 -20.73
N LEU A 54 -3.60 14.51 -20.48
CA LEU A 54 -2.37 14.07 -19.84
C LEU A 54 -2.61 13.50 -18.42
N LEU A 55 -3.47 14.15 -17.63
CA LEU A 55 -3.84 13.68 -16.29
C LEU A 55 -4.53 12.31 -16.34
N TRP A 56 -5.50 12.13 -17.23
CA TRP A 56 -6.20 10.85 -17.39
C TRP A 56 -5.31 9.76 -17.95
N CYS A 57 -4.45 10.05 -18.93
CA CYS A 57 -3.46 9.10 -19.45
C CYS A 57 -2.51 8.61 -18.36
N PHE A 58 -1.96 9.53 -17.55
CA PHE A 58 -1.09 9.18 -16.43
C PHE A 58 -1.82 8.29 -15.41
N LEU A 59 -3.04 8.67 -15.03
CA LEU A 59 -3.86 7.92 -14.08
C LEU A 59 -4.18 6.50 -14.60
N LEU A 60 -4.62 6.38 -15.85
CA LEU A 60 -4.92 5.09 -16.50
C LEU A 60 -3.67 4.20 -16.60
N MET A 61 -2.51 4.77 -16.89
CA MET A 61 -1.24 4.04 -16.93
C MET A 61 -0.88 3.47 -15.54
N VAL A 62 -1.04 4.27 -14.48
CA VAL A 62 -0.81 3.83 -13.10
C VAL A 62 -1.77 2.69 -12.72
N PHE A 63 -3.06 2.81 -13.06
CA PHE A 63 -4.04 1.76 -12.80
C PHE A 63 -3.74 0.48 -13.59
N TYR A 64 -3.40 0.60 -14.87
CA TYR A 64 -3.02 -0.56 -15.70
C TYR A 64 -1.83 -1.31 -15.11
N ARG A 65 -0.77 -0.57 -14.75
CA ARG A 65 0.43 -1.15 -14.14
C ARG A 65 0.09 -1.87 -12.82
N LYS A 66 -0.74 -1.27 -11.96
CA LYS A 66 -1.07 -1.82 -10.65
C LYS A 66 -2.02 -3.01 -10.72
N TRP A 67 -3.03 -2.98 -11.59
CA TRP A 67 -4.08 -3.99 -11.66
C TRP A 67 -3.71 -5.17 -12.56
N VAL A 68 -3.14 -4.88 -13.74
CA VAL A 68 -2.86 -5.88 -14.78
C VAL A 68 -1.40 -6.33 -14.70
N LEU A 69 -0.45 -5.41 -14.91
CA LEU A 69 0.97 -5.78 -15.04
C LEU A 69 1.58 -6.34 -13.75
N ASN A 70 1.09 -5.91 -12.59
CA ASN A 70 1.62 -6.36 -11.30
C ASN A 70 1.57 -7.88 -11.12
N VAL A 71 0.60 -8.58 -11.73
CA VAL A 71 0.51 -10.05 -11.67
C VAL A 71 1.73 -10.70 -12.32
N PHE A 72 2.13 -10.19 -13.49
CA PHE A 72 3.29 -10.69 -14.22
C PHE A 72 4.60 -10.33 -13.52
N VAL A 73 4.68 -9.12 -12.97
CA VAL A 73 5.84 -8.69 -12.17
C VAL A 73 6.00 -9.58 -10.94
N SER A 74 4.92 -9.85 -10.20
CA SER A 74 4.96 -10.74 -9.04
C SER A 74 5.36 -12.16 -9.41
N LYS A 75 4.82 -12.74 -10.50
CA LYS A 75 5.26 -14.07 -10.97
C LYS A 75 6.75 -14.10 -11.27
N ARG A 76 7.24 -13.13 -12.05
CA ARG A 76 8.67 -13.01 -12.38
C ARG A 76 9.54 -12.88 -11.13
N ASN A 77 9.09 -12.11 -10.14
CA ASN A 77 9.81 -11.94 -8.88
C ASN A 77 9.84 -13.24 -8.04
N ILE A 78 8.75 -14.02 -8.03
CA ILE A 78 8.71 -15.34 -7.39
C ILE A 78 9.68 -16.31 -8.09
N GLU A 79 9.69 -16.34 -9.42
CA GLU A 79 10.63 -17.16 -10.20
C GLU A 79 12.09 -16.76 -9.95
N TYR A 80 12.35 -15.45 -9.87
CA TYR A 80 13.66 -14.94 -9.47
C TYR A 80 14.07 -15.45 -8.08
N LEU A 81 13.17 -15.38 -7.10
CA LEU A 81 13.42 -15.87 -5.74
C LEU A 81 13.69 -17.36 -5.68
N LYS A 82 13.06 -18.17 -6.52
CA LYS A 82 13.35 -19.62 -6.62
C LYS A 82 14.80 -19.90 -7.01
N GLN A 83 15.38 -19.04 -7.85
CA GLN A 83 16.72 -19.23 -8.39
C GLN A 83 17.80 -18.55 -7.53
N HIS A 84 17.51 -17.35 -7.01
CA HIS A 84 18.51 -16.48 -6.37
C HIS A 84 18.19 -16.15 -4.89
N GLY A 85 17.06 -16.62 -4.37
CA GLY A 85 16.65 -16.35 -2.99
C GLY A 85 17.53 -17.08 -1.99
N GLU A 86 17.82 -16.42 -0.87
CA GLU A 86 18.57 -17.04 0.21
C GLU A 86 17.69 -18.03 0.96
N ARG A 87 18.13 -19.29 1.00
CA ARG A 87 17.42 -20.38 1.68
C ARG A 87 17.56 -20.26 3.19
N ARG A 88 16.42 -20.35 3.88
CA ARG A 88 16.34 -20.45 5.34
C ARG A 88 15.29 -21.48 5.74
N GLU A 89 15.49 -22.07 6.90
CA GLU A 89 14.52 -22.97 7.52
C GLU A 89 13.63 -22.16 8.48
N ALA A 90 12.31 -22.30 8.33
CA ALA A 90 11.33 -21.62 9.17
C ALA A 90 10.46 -22.62 9.91
N ARG A 91 10.13 -22.31 11.16
CA ARG A 91 9.22 -23.11 11.99
C ARG A 91 7.82 -22.50 11.97
N ILE A 92 6.81 -23.34 11.76
CA ILE A 92 5.41 -22.92 11.85
C ILE A 92 5.04 -22.76 13.32
N LEU A 93 4.78 -21.52 13.73
CA LEU A 93 4.35 -21.18 15.10
C LEU A 93 2.84 -21.29 15.25
N THR A 94 2.08 -20.83 14.25
CA THR A 94 0.62 -20.94 14.21
C THR A 94 0.17 -21.25 12.79
N ALA A 95 -0.91 -22.02 12.65
CA ALA A 95 -1.57 -22.28 11.38
C ALA A 95 -3.08 -22.16 11.53
N THR A 96 -3.67 -21.11 10.94
CA THR A 96 -5.10 -20.84 11.01
C THR A 96 -5.73 -21.12 9.65
N LYS A 97 -6.62 -22.10 9.56
CA LYS A 97 -7.34 -22.41 8.32
C LYS A 97 -8.37 -21.30 8.02
N LEU A 98 -8.27 -20.71 6.83
CA LEU A 98 -9.15 -19.64 6.32
C LEU A 98 -10.16 -20.14 5.28
N SER A 99 -9.92 -21.32 4.67
CA SER A 99 -10.83 -21.86 3.66
C SER A 99 -12.17 -22.27 4.25
N LYS A 100 -13.24 -22.05 3.47
CA LYS A 100 -14.57 -22.59 3.76
C LYS A 100 -14.59 -24.08 3.41
N SER A 101 -15.53 -24.83 4.01
CA SER A 101 -15.65 -26.30 3.89
C SER A 101 -15.84 -26.87 2.46
N ASN A 102 -15.87 -26.04 1.41
CA ASN A 102 -16.12 -26.47 0.02
C ASN A 102 -15.18 -25.75 -0.99
N ALA A 103 -13.98 -25.38 -0.57
CA ALA A 103 -12.98 -24.77 -1.45
C ALA A 103 -12.09 -25.84 -2.09
N ASP A 104 -11.68 -25.63 -3.34
CA ASP A 104 -10.77 -26.54 -4.06
C ASP A 104 -9.40 -26.70 -3.37
N TYR A 105 -9.02 -25.73 -2.54
CA TYR A 105 -7.76 -25.68 -1.81
C TYR A 105 -7.98 -25.27 -0.37
N ASP A 106 -7.14 -25.80 0.52
CA ASP A 106 -7.10 -25.33 1.89
C ASP A 106 -6.18 -24.11 2.00
N THR A 107 -6.77 -22.97 2.37
CA THR A 107 -6.01 -21.74 2.60
C THR A 107 -5.69 -21.62 4.08
N TYR A 108 -4.43 -21.37 4.41
CA TYR A 108 -3.94 -21.15 5.77
C TYR A 108 -3.32 -19.77 5.92
N GLU A 109 -3.52 -19.14 7.07
CA GLU A 109 -2.67 -18.07 7.57
C GLU A 109 -1.64 -18.67 8.54
N LEU A 110 -0.37 -18.63 8.14
CA LEU A 110 0.74 -19.15 8.93
C LEU A 110 1.47 -18.00 9.63
N THR A 111 1.88 -18.21 10.87
CA THR A 111 2.94 -17.42 11.50
C THR A 111 4.21 -18.24 11.51
N LEU A 112 5.24 -17.77 10.81
CA LEU A 112 6.54 -18.42 10.67
C LEU A 112 7.55 -17.75 11.61
N GLY A 113 8.35 -18.54 12.30
CA GLY A 113 9.52 -18.08 13.05
C GLY A 113 10.80 -18.55 12.38
N PHE A 114 11.73 -17.63 12.10
CA PHE A 114 13.02 -17.94 11.48
C PHE A 114 14.03 -16.84 11.70
N LYS A 115 15.31 -17.15 11.45
CA LYS A 115 16.40 -16.18 11.42
C LYS A 115 16.41 -15.40 10.12
N ASN A 116 16.40 -14.09 10.22
CA ASN A 116 16.51 -13.17 9.10
C ASN A 116 17.91 -13.23 8.43
N LEU A 117 18.18 -12.33 7.47
CA LEU A 117 19.43 -12.36 6.68
C LEU A 117 20.69 -12.13 7.54
N VAL A 118 20.56 -11.49 8.71
CA VAL A 118 21.66 -11.24 9.64
C VAL A 118 21.67 -12.18 10.85
N GLY A 119 20.79 -13.19 10.88
CA GLY A 119 20.76 -14.21 11.92
C GLY A 119 19.85 -13.91 13.13
N THR A 120 19.10 -12.80 13.10
CA THR A 120 18.15 -12.43 14.16
C THR A 120 16.82 -13.14 13.98
N GLU A 121 16.27 -13.69 15.06
CA GLU A 121 14.95 -14.35 15.04
C GLU A 121 13.83 -13.34 14.78
N ILE A 122 12.98 -13.61 13.79
CA ILE A 122 11.82 -12.79 13.45
C ILE A 122 10.57 -13.65 13.28
N LYS A 123 9.40 -13.00 13.42
CA LYS A 123 8.10 -13.61 13.13
C LYS A 123 7.51 -12.97 11.88
N GLN A 124 7.00 -13.80 10.96
CA GLN A 124 6.40 -13.36 9.71
C GLN A 124 5.08 -14.07 9.47
N LYS A 125 4.04 -13.30 9.17
CA LYS A 125 2.76 -13.85 8.75
C LYS A 125 2.78 -14.12 7.24
N SER A 126 2.19 -15.22 6.81
CA SER A 126 2.09 -15.59 5.40
C SER A 126 0.78 -16.30 5.11
N GLY A 127 0.13 -15.96 4.00
CA GLY A 127 -1.00 -16.73 3.47
C GLY A 127 -0.50 -17.81 2.52
N VAL A 128 -0.99 -19.03 2.68
CA VAL A 128 -0.63 -20.18 1.84
C VAL A 128 -1.88 -20.87 1.34
N ASN A 129 -1.92 -21.21 0.06
CA ASN A 129 -2.91 -22.11 -0.51
C ASN A 129 -2.27 -23.50 -0.64
N ASP A 130 -2.82 -24.46 0.10
CA ASP A 130 -2.35 -25.84 0.08
C ASP A 130 -3.12 -26.65 -0.97
N ALA A 131 -2.40 -27.03 -2.03
CA ALA A 131 -2.90 -27.93 -3.07
C ALA A 131 -2.99 -29.40 -2.62
N ARG A 132 -2.34 -29.77 -1.52
CA ARG A 132 -2.24 -31.14 -1.00
C ARG A 132 -2.45 -31.17 0.52
N PRO A 133 -3.63 -30.79 1.02
CA PRO A 133 -3.89 -30.72 2.46
C PRO A 133 -3.78 -32.06 3.19
N ILE A 134 -3.99 -33.17 2.47
CA ILE A 134 -3.89 -34.54 3.01
C ILE A 134 -2.47 -34.85 3.52
N GLU A 135 -1.44 -34.21 2.95
CA GLU A 135 -0.04 -34.37 3.37
C GLU A 135 0.27 -33.66 4.70
N ARG A 136 -0.68 -32.89 5.25
CA ARG A 136 -0.57 -32.19 6.55
C ARG A 136 0.72 -31.35 6.66
N ARG A 137 1.11 -30.69 5.57
CA ARG A 137 2.41 -29.98 5.48
C ARG A 137 2.49 -28.76 6.37
N PHE A 138 1.36 -28.13 6.66
CA PHE A 138 1.28 -26.87 7.39
C PHE A 138 0.69 -27.03 8.79
N GLU A 139 1.34 -27.85 9.62
CA GLU A 139 0.98 -28.04 11.03
C GLU A 139 1.95 -27.30 11.96
N VAL A 140 1.44 -26.89 13.12
CA VAL A 140 2.24 -26.22 14.15
C VAL A 140 3.43 -27.10 14.55
N GLY A 141 4.60 -26.49 14.64
CA GLY A 141 5.84 -27.15 15.00
C GLY A 141 6.62 -27.75 13.83
N LYS A 142 5.98 -27.98 12.67
CA LYS A 142 6.70 -28.42 11.46
C LYS A 142 7.60 -27.32 10.91
N LYS A 143 8.61 -27.76 10.19
CA LYS A 143 9.59 -26.89 9.53
C LYS A 143 9.31 -26.82 8.04
N VAL A 144 9.50 -25.65 7.46
CA VAL A 144 9.32 -25.36 6.05
C VAL A 144 10.50 -24.56 5.54
N GLU A 145 10.90 -24.80 4.30
CA GLU A 145 11.93 -23.99 3.65
C GLU A 145 11.32 -22.71 3.10
N ILE A 146 12.01 -21.60 3.33
CA ILE A 146 11.69 -20.28 2.80
C ILE A 146 12.86 -19.75 1.96
N LEU A 147 12.52 -18.85 1.04
CA LEU A 147 13.46 -18.12 0.20
C LEU A 147 13.25 -16.64 0.44
N ILE A 148 14.34 -15.91 0.68
CA ILE A 148 14.32 -14.49 1.04
C ILE A 148 15.09 -13.67 -0.01
N ASP A 149 14.56 -12.51 -0.42
CA ASP A 149 15.26 -11.58 -1.33
C ASP A 149 16.42 -10.90 -0.60
N GLN A 150 17.66 -11.27 -0.89
CA GLN A 150 18.83 -10.66 -0.26
C GLN A 150 18.90 -9.15 -0.45
N GLU A 151 18.33 -8.59 -1.52
CA GLU A 151 18.37 -7.15 -1.76
C GLU A 151 17.17 -6.40 -1.17
N MET A 152 16.09 -7.10 -0.81
CA MET A 152 14.82 -6.50 -0.37
C MET A 152 14.25 -5.48 -1.37
N LYS A 153 14.38 -5.76 -2.67
CA LYS A 153 13.92 -4.88 -3.76
C LYS A 153 12.71 -5.44 -4.50
N ARG A 154 12.48 -6.75 -4.43
CA ARG A 154 11.45 -7.45 -5.21
C ARG A 154 10.34 -7.90 -4.27
N ILE A 155 9.11 -7.49 -4.57
CA ILE A 155 7.92 -7.94 -3.85
C ILE A 155 7.34 -9.16 -4.58
N PRO A 156 7.00 -10.26 -3.88
CA PRO A 156 7.12 -10.46 -2.43
C PRO A 156 8.59 -10.63 -1.99
N TYR A 157 8.94 -10.15 -0.79
CA TYR A 157 10.32 -10.22 -0.26
C TYR A 157 10.73 -11.60 0.25
N PHE A 158 9.75 -12.47 0.52
CA PHE A 158 9.98 -13.86 0.88
C PHE A 158 8.88 -14.74 0.28
N ILE A 159 9.19 -16.02 0.06
CA ILE A 159 8.25 -17.07 -0.36
C ILE A 159 8.58 -18.38 0.36
N LEU A 160 7.64 -19.33 0.38
CA LEU A 160 7.97 -20.73 0.67
C LEU A 160 8.70 -21.34 -0.53
N ALA A 161 9.69 -22.19 -0.29
CA ALA A 161 10.44 -22.85 -1.37
C ALA A 161 9.52 -23.71 -2.26
N SER A 162 8.48 -24.30 -1.67
CA SER A 162 7.47 -25.10 -2.36
C SER A 162 6.39 -24.28 -3.08
N THR A 163 6.47 -22.95 -3.09
CA THR A 163 5.46 -22.11 -3.77
C THR A 163 5.54 -22.31 -5.29
N GLU A 164 4.41 -22.51 -5.95
CA GLU A 164 4.31 -22.49 -7.41
C GLU A 164 3.45 -21.31 -7.86
N ALA A 165 4.00 -20.48 -8.76
CA ALA A 165 3.31 -19.30 -9.24
C ALA A 165 2.63 -19.59 -10.59
N THR A 166 1.30 -19.64 -10.56
CA THR A 166 0.48 -19.75 -11.77
C THR A 166 -0.26 -18.44 -12.02
N ILE A 167 -0.49 -18.13 -13.29
CA ILE A 167 -1.30 -16.98 -13.68
C ILE A 167 -2.66 -17.51 -14.13
N HIS A 168 -3.71 -17.11 -13.42
CA HIS A 168 -5.08 -17.35 -13.85
C HIS A 168 -5.44 -16.36 -14.96
N PHE A 169 -5.34 -16.81 -16.21
CA PHE A 169 -5.57 -15.95 -17.38
C PHE A 169 -6.98 -15.36 -17.41
N SER A 170 -7.99 -16.10 -16.95
CA SER A 170 -9.36 -15.60 -16.81
C SER A 170 -9.45 -14.35 -15.92
N VAL A 171 -8.73 -14.34 -14.80
CA VAL A 171 -8.68 -13.18 -13.89
C VAL A 171 -7.92 -12.02 -14.55
N VAL A 172 -6.85 -12.30 -15.30
CA VAL A 172 -6.13 -11.26 -16.04
C VAL A 172 -7.02 -10.64 -17.12
N ILE A 173 -7.73 -11.45 -17.90
CA ILE A 173 -8.72 -10.97 -18.88
C ILE A 173 -9.76 -10.09 -18.18
N LEU A 174 -10.35 -10.56 -17.08
CA LEU A 174 -11.37 -9.81 -16.35
C LEU A 174 -10.84 -8.45 -15.87
N ARG A 175 -9.61 -8.41 -15.35
CA ARG A 175 -8.96 -7.15 -14.94
C ARG A 175 -8.69 -6.22 -16.13
N THR A 176 -8.25 -6.77 -17.26
CA THR A 176 -8.05 -6.01 -18.50
C THR A 176 -9.37 -5.47 -19.03
N LEU A 177 -10.45 -6.26 -19.02
CA LEU A 177 -11.80 -5.82 -19.40
C LEU A 177 -12.29 -4.71 -18.46
N GLY A 178 -12.07 -4.83 -17.15
CA GLY A 178 -12.39 -3.78 -16.19
C GLY A 178 -11.62 -2.48 -16.46
N TRP A 179 -10.34 -2.57 -16.85
CA TRP A 179 -9.56 -1.39 -17.26
C TRP A 179 -10.07 -0.79 -18.57
N LEU A 180 -10.42 -1.61 -19.57
CA LEU A 180 -11.00 -1.16 -20.84
C LEU A 180 -12.37 -0.49 -20.62
N LEU A 181 -13.19 -1.02 -19.71
CA LEU A 181 -14.46 -0.40 -19.32
C LEU A 181 -14.23 1.00 -18.73
N LEU A 182 -13.22 1.16 -17.87
CA LEU A 182 -12.85 2.47 -17.31
C LEU A 182 -12.41 3.44 -18.42
N LEU A 183 -11.55 3.00 -19.33
CA LEU A 183 -11.12 3.78 -20.49
C LEU A 183 -12.31 4.21 -21.37
N ALA A 184 -13.23 3.28 -21.65
CA ALA A 184 -14.43 3.54 -22.42
C ALA A 184 -15.35 4.54 -21.70
N ALA A 185 -15.52 4.43 -20.38
CA ALA A 185 -16.32 5.37 -19.60
C ALA A 185 -15.73 6.79 -19.64
N ILE A 186 -14.41 6.94 -19.49
CA ILE A 186 -13.74 8.24 -19.58
C ILE A 186 -13.88 8.82 -21.00
N THR A 187 -13.63 8.00 -22.02
CA THR A 187 -13.73 8.42 -23.43
C THR A 187 -15.17 8.80 -23.78
N GLY A 188 -16.14 7.99 -23.34
CA GLY A 188 -17.57 8.29 -23.46
C GLY A 188 -17.95 9.59 -22.77
N TYR A 189 -17.34 9.90 -21.63
CA TYR A 189 -17.57 11.18 -20.95
C TYR A 189 -16.97 12.38 -21.71
N TYR A 190 -15.78 12.25 -22.32
CA TYR A 190 -15.26 13.28 -23.24
C TYR A 190 -16.22 13.51 -24.41
N LEU A 191 -16.75 12.44 -25.02
CA LEU A 191 -17.70 12.55 -26.13
C LEU A 191 -19.02 13.19 -25.68
N TYR A 192 -19.55 12.76 -24.54
CA TYR A 192 -20.75 13.34 -23.94
C TYR A 192 -20.58 14.84 -23.70
N ALA A 193 -19.54 15.24 -22.95
CA ALA A 193 -19.28 16.65 -22.64
C ALA A 193 -19.11 17.48 -23.91
N TYR A 194 -18.42 16.95 -24.93
CA TYR A 194 -18.31 17.63 -26.22
C TYR A 194 -19.67 17.80 -26.90
N GLN A 195 -20.49 16.75 -26.97
CA GLN A 195 -21.80 16.83 -27.63
C GLN A 195 -22.77 17.75 -26.90
N SER A 196 -22.80 17.73 -25.57
CA SER A 196 -23.74 18.52 -24.77
C SER A 196 -23.29 19.98 -24.58
N GLU A 197 -21.99 20.24 -24.48
CA GLU A 197 -21.48 21.55 -24.02
C GLU A 197 -20.75 22.34 -25.12
N SER A 198 -20.45 21.73 -26.28
CA SER A 198 -19.72 22.43 -27.34
C SER A 198 -20.52 23.57 -27.96
N GLN A 199 -21.84 23.38 -28.18
CA GLN A 199 -22.72 24.36 -28.85
C GLN A 199 -22.13 24.91 -30.17
N GLY A 200 -21.38 24.08 -30.91
CA GLY A 200 -20.70 24.48 -32.15
C GLY A 200 -19.41 25.30 -31.96
N MET A 201 -19.01 25.59 -30.72
CA MET A 201 -17.85 26.42 -30.36
C MET A 201 -16.61 25.60 -29.96
N GLY A 202 -16.60 24.30 -30.23
CA GLY A 202 -15.51 23.39 -29.89
C GLY A 202 -15.41 23.15 -28.38
N TRP A 203 -14.18 23.10 -27.84
CA TRP A 203 -13.91 22.80 -26.43
C TRP A 203 -13.94 24.02 -25.50
N ARG A 204 -14.53 25.15 -25.92
CA ARG A 204 -14.53 26.41 -25.15
C ARG A 204 -15.22 26.32 -23.79
N PHE A 205 -16.08 25.32 -23.58
CA PHE A 205 -16.68 25.03 -22.27
C PHE A 205 -15.66 24.59 -21.22
N MET A 206 -14.49 24.08 -21.66
CA MET A 206 -13.44 23.58 -20.79
C MET A 206 -12.93 24.69 -19.85
N SER A 207 -12.98 24.41 -18.55
CA SER A 207 -12.59 25.33 -17.48
C SER A 207 -11.93 24.57 -16.34
N PHE A 208 -11.27 25.27 -15.42
CA PHE A 208 -10.60 24.65 -14.28
C PHE A 208 -11.53 23.80 -13.40
N GLY A 209 -12.81 24.18 -13.31
CA GLY A 209 -13.83 23.45 -12.54
C GLY A 209 -14.46 22.28 -13.29
N HIS A 210 -14.09 22.05 -14.56
CA HIS A 210 -14.69 20.97 -15.35
C HIS A 210 -14.33 19.59 -14.78
N PRO A 211 -15.26 18.63 -14.69
CA PRO A 211 -14.99 17.33 -14.07
C PRO A 211 -13.85 16.56 -14.75
N LEU A 212 -13.67 16.75 -16.06
CA LEU A 212 -12.51 16.22 -16.80
C LEU A 212 -11.15 16.65 -16.22
N ILE A 213 -11.04 17.79 -15.54
CA ILE A 213 -9.83 18.21 -14.80
C ILE A 213 -9.92 17.85 -13.32
N VAL A 214 -11.04 18.20 -12.67
CA VAL A 214 -11.15 18.09 -11.22
C VAL A 214 -11.09 16.63 -10.77
N CYS A 215 -11.80 15.72 -11.43
CA CYS A 215 -11.83 14.31 -11.05
C CYS A 215 -10.45 13.63 -11.05
N PRO A 216 -9.65 13.66 -12.14
CA PRO A 216 -8.33 13.04 -12.11
C PRO A 216 -7.39 13.74 -11.13
N LEU A 217 -7.52 15.06 -10.91
CA LEU A 217 -6.72 15.79 -9.95
C LEU A 217 -7.02 15.34 -8.51
N VAL A 218 -8.29 15.18 -8.13
CA VAL A 218 -8.68 14.66 -6.81
C VAL A 218 -8.22 13.20 -6.64
N LEU A 219 -8.36 12.36 -7.66
CA LEU A 219 -7.87 10.98 -7.59
C LEU A 219 -6.35 10.91 -7.40
N LEU A 220 -5.59 11.81 -8.05
CA LEU A 220 -4.14 11.90 -7.87
C LEU A 220 -3.76 12.47 -6.51
N SER A 221 -4.52 13.44 -5.98
CA SER A 221 -4.25 14.03 -4.67
C SER A 221 -4.38 13.01 -3.54
N TYR A 222 -5.33 12.06 -3.64
CA TYR A 222 -5.44 10.96 -2.67
C TYR A 222 -4.17 10.12 -2.58
N LYS A 223 -3.49 9.86 -3.70
CA LYS A 223 -2.22 9.14 -3.68
C LYS A 223 -1.13 9.92 -2.94
N ILE A 224 -1.07 11.24 -3.16
CA ILE A 224 -0.11 12.12 -2.50
C ILE A 224 -0.41 12.20 -1.01
N LEU A 225 -1.68 12.38 -0.63
CA LEU A 225 -2.12 12.43 0.76
C LEU A 225 -1.78 11.13 1.49
N VAL A 226 -2.09 9.97 0.91
CA VAL A 226 -1.74 8.67 1.53
C VAL A 226 -0.23 8.55 1.75
N GLY A 227 0.59 8.94 0.77
CA GLY A 227 2.05 8.92 0.92
C GLY A 227 2.61 9.92 1.93
N LEU A 228 1.94 11.07 2.11
CA LEU A 228 2.32 12.06 3.13
C LEU A 228 1.92 11.56 4.53
N PHE A 229 0.72 10.99 4.67
CA PHE A 229 0.24 10.41 5.92
C PHE A 229 1.10 9.23 6.37
N SER A 230 1.55 8.35 5.47
CA SER A 230 2.43 7.24 5.85
C SER A 230 3.78 7.70 6.38
N LYS A 231 4.33 8.80 5.86
CA LYS A 231 5.55 9.41 6.38
C LYS A 231 5.34 10.07 7.74
N LEU A 232 4.18 10.70 7.94
CA LEU A 232 3.83 11.35 9.19
C LEU A 232 3.49 10.36 10.32
N SER A 233 2.90 9.21 9.99
CA SER A 233 2.53 8.18 10.97
C SER A 233 3.72 7.43 11.58
N GLY A 234 4.96 7.76 11.17
CA GLY A 234 6.18 7.12 11.65
C GLY A 234 6.38 5.70 11.11
N GLN A 235 5.60 5.28 10.10
CA GLN A 235 5.78 3.99 9.47
C GLN A 235 7.07 4.05 8.63
N ALA A 236 8.07 3.26 9.00
CA ALA A 236 9.34 3.28 8.27
C ALA A 236 9.09 2.82 6.82
N ASP A 237 9.42 3.68 5.85
CA ASP A 237 9.47 3.32 4.41
C ASP A 237 10.35 2.06 4.19
N ASP A 238 11.25 1.79 5.15
CA ASP A 238 12.17 0.66 5.19
C ASP A 238 11.77 -0.47 6.17
N ALA A 239 10.52 -0.52 6.67
CA ALA A 239 10.16 -1.47 7.72
C ALA A 239 10.40 -2.95 7.32
N ALA A 240 10.16 -3.29 6.05
CA ALA A 240 10.52 -4.62 5.53
C ALA A 240 12.03 -4.84 5.53
N LEU A 241 12.82 -3.85 5.10
CA LEU A 241 14.28 -3.90 5.11
C LEU A 241 14.81 -4.09 6.55
N ILE A 242 14.30 -3.31 7.51
CA ILE A 242 14.65 -3.41 8.94
C ILE A 242 14.24 -4.78 9.50
N LYS A 243 13.09 -5.32 9.12
CA LYS A 243 12.66 -6.66 9.57
C LYS A 243 13.60 -7.76 9.07
N PHE A 244 13.93 -7.77 7.78
CA PHE A 244 14.69 -8.87 7.17
C PHE A 244 16.21 -8.71 7.26
N LYS A 245 16.74 -7.51 7.52
CA LYS A 245 18.18 -7.23 7.66
C LYS A 245 18.59 -6.57 8.97
N GLY A 246 17.63 -6.23 9.83
CA GLY A 246 17.92 -5.57 11.09
C GLY A 246 18.36 -6.54 12.17
N VAL A 247 19.14 -6.02 13.10
CA VAL A 247 19.57 -6.71 14.31
C VAL A 247 18.66 -6.28 15.45
N GLN A 248 18.15 -7.24 16.21
CA GLN A 248 17.38 -6.96 17.41
C GLN A 248 18.32 -6.57 18.56
N THR A 249 17.98 -5.49 19.25
CA THR A 249 18.63 -5.05 20.48
C THR A 249 17.60 -4.42 21.41
N THR A 250 17.96 -4.29 22.68
CA THR A 250 17.12 -3.63 23.67
C THR A 250 17.61 -2.19 23.83
N ALA A 251 16.73 -1.24 23.55
CA ALA A 251 17.00 0.18 23.75
C ALA A 251 16.49 0.66 25.10
N LYS A 252 17.25 1.53 25.74
CA LYS A 252 16.82 2.28 26.90
C LYS A 252 15.97 3.47 26.47
N LEU A 253 14.79 3.61 27.05
CA LEU A 253 13.94 4.77 26.90
C LEU A 253 14.51 5.93 27.71
N ILE A 254 14.93 7.00 27.02
CA ILE A 254 15.43 8.21 27.65
C ILE A 254 14.27 9.16 27.95
N ASN A 255 13.35 9.30 27.00
CA ASN A 255 12.21 10.18 27.11
C ASN A 255 11.09 9.72 26.19
N ALA A 256 9.84 9.90 26.62
CA ALA A 256 8.66 9.72 25.79
C ALA A 256 7.79 10.96 25.93
N SER A 257 7.68 11.73 24.85
CA SER A 257 6.96 13.02 24.85
C SER A 257 5.89 13.06 23.77
N GLN A 258 4.76 13.70 24.07
CA GLN A 258 3.73 13.90 23.07
C GLN A 258 4.19 14.95 22.05
N THR A 259 3.92 14.69 20.78
CA THR A 259 4.26 15.62 19.68
C THR A 259 3.21 16.72 19.50
N GLY A 260 2.10 16.67 20.24
CA GLY A 260 0.92 17.52 20.05
C GLY A 260 0.01 17.08 18.89
N THR A 261 0.40 16.06 18.11
CA THR A 261 -0.41 15.51 17.01
C THR A 261 -1.27 14.35 17.51
N TYR A 262 -2.56 14.35 17.15
CA TYR A 262 -3.51 13.26 17.44
C TYR A 262 -4.08 12.70 16.15
N ILE A 263 -4.17 11.37 16.04
CA ILE A 263 -4.78 10.67 14.91
C ILE A 263 -5.86 9.74 15.46
N ASN A 264 -7.11 9.96 15.08
CA ASN A 264 -8.26 9.23 15.63
C ASN A 264 -8.28 9.23 17.17
N GLU A 265 -8.08 10.41 17.78
CA GLU A 265 -8.01 10.62 19.23
C GLU A 265 -6.86 9.88 19.95
N GLN A 266 -5.97 9.24 19.19
CA GLN A 266 -4.77 8.60 19.73
C GLN A 266 -3.58 9.55 19.62
N PRO A 267 -2.82 9.79 20.71
CA PRO A 267 -1.68 10.67 20.70
C PRO A 267 -0.51 10.07 19.90
N MET A 268 0.17 10.91 19.13
CA MET A 268 1.48 10.59 18.56
C MET A 268 2.58 10.96 19.55
N ILE A 269 3.37 9.96 19.92
CA ILE A 269 4.44 10.07 20.92
C ILE A 269 5.79 9.94 20.23
N LEU A 270 6.72 10.83 20.58
CA LEU A 270 8.13 10.78 20.23
C LEU A 270 8.88 10.04 21.34
N PHE A 271 9.50 8.93 20.98
CA PHE A 271 10.35 8.12 21.84
C PHE A 271 11.81 8.43 21.54
N ASP A 272 12.53 8.95 22.53
CA ASP A 272 13.97 9.11 22.48
C ASP A 272 14.62 7.86 23.09
N LEU A 273 15.42 7.17 22.29
CA LEU A 273 15.97 5.85 22.61
C LEU A 273 17.50 5.90 22.57
N GLU A 274 18.15 5.29 23.56
CA GLU A 274 19.58 5.01 23.56
C GLU A 274 19.80 3.51 23.49
N TYR A 275 20.67 3.04 22.61
CA TYR A 275 20.99 1.62 22.51
C TYR A 275 22.45 1.42 22.12
N THR A 276 22.94 0.20 22.32
CA THR A 276 24.31 -0.20 21.96
C THR A 276 24.25 -1.17 20.80
N ASP A 277 25.09 -0.97 19.80
CA ASP A 277 25.20 -1.86 18.64
C ASP A 277 26.10 -3.09 18.94
N ASP A 278 26.21 -3.98 17.95
CA ASP A 278 27.06 -5.18 18.00
C ASP A 278 28.55 -4.88 18.09
N ARG A 279 28.96 -3.62 17.88
CA ARG A 279 30.34 -3.12 18.01
C ARG A 279 30.57 -2.35 19.31
N GLN A 280 29.63 -2.42 20.26
CA GLN A 280 29.69 -1.70 21.53
C GLN A 280 29.68 -0.17 21.39
N GLN A 281 29.21 0.36 20.27
CA GLN A 281 29.01 1.80 20.08
C GLN A 281 27.61 2.19 20.52
N LYS A 282 27.54 3.29 21.29
CA LYS A 282 26.27 3.86 21.73
C LYS A 282 25.68 4.74 20.64
N HIS A 283 24.40 4.50 20.36
CA HIS A 283 23.61 5.27 19.41
C HIS A 283 22.40 5.86 20.12
N ARG A 284 22.01 7.06 19.68
CA ARG A 284 20.75 7.68 20.08
C ARG A 284 19.88 7.86 18.86
N GLY A 285 18.66 7.37 18.94
CA GLY A 285 17.68 7.45 17.87
C GLY A 285 16.35 7.95 18.40
N ASN A 286 15.47 8.37 17.49
CA ASN A 286 14.11 8.73 17.84
C ASN A 286 13.10 8.00 16.96
N LEU A 287 11.95 7.70 17.53
CA LEU A 287 10.84 7.06 16.84
C LEU A 287 9.54 7.77 17.17
N LYS A 288 8.72 8.01 16.15
CA LYS A 288 7.34 8.50 16.33
C LYS A 288 6.39 7.34 16.18
N LYS A 289 5.47 7.19 17.12
CA LYS A 289 4.41 6.18 17.05
C LYS A 289 3.10 6.72 17.57
N ILE A 290 2.01 6.38 16.87
CA ILE A 290 0.65 6.58 17.36
C ILE A 290 0.40 5.50 18.40
N VAL A 291 0.16 5.90 19.65
CA VAL A 291 0.00 4.97 20.76
C VAL A 291 -1.47 4.96 21.16
N ASN A 292 -2.07 3.78 21.21
CA ASN A 292 -3.42 3.62 21.74
C ASN A 292 -3.43 4.02 23.22
N LEU A 293 -4.48 4.70 23.67
CA LEU A 293 -4.66 5.09 25.07
C LEU A 293 -4.59 3.88 26.03
N LEU A 294 -5.00 2.70 25.56
CA LEU A 294 -4.90 1.45 26.33
C LEU A 294 -3.47 0.89 26.43
N ASP A 295 -2.57 1.29 25.52
CA ASP A 295 -1.19 0.79 25.42
C ASP A 295 -0.14 1.81 25.92
N LEU A 296 -0.58 2.86 26.63
CA LEU A 296 0.30 3.90 27.18
C LEU A 296 1.38 3.37 28.12
N ASN A 297 1.24 2.15 28.66
CA ASN A 297 2.28 1.53 29.47
C ASN A 297 3.62 1.40 28.73
N MET A 298 3.61 1.32 27.39
CA MET A 298 4.83 1.27 26.59
C MET A 298 5.70 2.54 26.75
N THR A 299 5.10 3.69 27.11
CA THR A 299 5.84 4.95 27.33
C THR A 299 6.53 5.02 28.69
N LYS A 300 6.27 4.05 29.58
CA LYS A 300 6.85 3.96 30.91
C LYS A 300 7.89 2.84 31.02
N GLN A 301 8.05 2.03 29.99
CA GLN A 301 9.03 0.94 29.97
C GLN A 301 10.44 1.54 29.89
N GLU A 302 11.31 1.14 30.82
CA GLU A 302 12.71 1.58 30.78
C GLU A 302 13.45 1.00 29.58
N HIS A 303 13.06 -0.20 29.14
CA HIS A 303 13.71 -0.94 28.08
C HIS A 303 12.68 -1.39 27.04
N ILE A 304 12.96 -1.14 25.76
CA ILE A 304 12.08 -1.46 24.63
C ILE A 304 12.89 -2.19 23.56
N ASP A 305 12.35 -3.29 23.04
CA ASP A 305 12.96 -4.04 21.95
C ASP A 305 12.81 -3.30 20.61
N ILE A 306 13.94 -3.10 19.94
CA ILE A 306 14.02 -2.46 18.63
C ILE A 306 14.83 -3.31 17.67
N PHE A 307 14.65 -3.04 16.39
CA PHE A 307 15.54 -3.48 15.32
C PHE A 307 16.28 -2.28 14.76
N TYR A 308 17.56 -2.43 14.47
CA TYR A 308 18.38 -1.42 13.77
C TYR A 308 19.11 -2.02 12.57
N LEU A 309 19.44 -1.22 11.56
CA LEU A 309 20.25 -1.67 10.42
C LEU A 309 21.74 -1.50 10.72
N LYS A 310 22.56 -2.55 10.55
CA LYS A 310 24.02 -2.48 10.79
C LYS A 310 24.72 -1.40 9.96
N GLU A 311 24.31 -1.24 8.70
CA GLU A 311 24.90 -0.26 7.77
C GLU A 311 24.47 1.18 8.08
N LYS A 312 23.32 1.34 8.76
CA LYS A 312 22.67 2.62 9.06
C LYS A 312 22.00 2.54 10.45
N PRO A 313 22.78 2.58 11.55
CA PRO A 313 22.25 2.39 12.89
C PRO A 313 21.13 3.38 13.25
N GLU A 314 21.15 4.60 12.70
CA GLU A 314 20.09 5.58 12.89
C GLU A 314 18.70 5.10 12.42
N ARG A 315 18.64 4.09 11.54
CA ARG A 315 17.39 3.49 11.08
C ARG A 315 16.94 2.39 12.03
N ILE A 316 16.02 2.77 12.91
CA ILE A 316 15.42 1.89 13.91
C ILE A 316 13.92 1.66 13.66
N ALA A 317 13.39 0.58 14.22
CA ALA A 317 11.95 0.32 14.30
C ALA A 317 11.62 -0.50 15.55
N PHE A 318 10.41 -0.33 16.11
CA PHE A 318 9.97 -1.15 17.23
C PHE A 318 9.74 -2.61 16.79
N ALA A 319 10.19 -3.57 17.60
CA ALA A 319 9.98 -4.98 17.32
C ALA A 319 8.49 -5.36 17.21
N SER A 320 7.63 -4.71 18.00
CA SER A 320 6.18 -4.91 17.98
C SER A 320 5.54 -4.54 16.64
N ASP A 321 5.98 -3.44 16.03
CA ASP A 321 5.44 -2.95 14.75
C ASP A 321 5.82 -3.88 13.60
N LEU A 322 7.03 -4.44 13.62
CA LEU A 322 7.51 -5.34 12.58
C LEU A 322 6.76 -6.67 12.55
N ASN A 323 6.22 -7.12 13.69
CA ASN A 323 5.44 -8.37 13.77
C ASN A 323 4.08 -8.26 13.08
N GLU A 324 3.56 -7.04 12.87
CA GLU A 324 2.27 -6.82 12.20
C GLU A 324 2.40 -6.76 10.67
N ILE A 325 3.62 -6.61 10.14
CA ILE A 325 3.87 -6.53 8.70
C ILE A 325 3.73 -7.93 8.08
N SER A 326 2.73 -8.08 7.20
CA SER A 326 2.54 -9.25 6.33
C SER A 326 3.17 -9.05 4.97
#